data_AF-A0AAC8QUW5-F1
#
_entry.id   AF-A0AAC8QUW5-F1
#
_cell.length_a   1.000
_cell.length_b   1.000
_cell.length_c   1.000
_cell.angle_alpha   90.00
_cell.angle_beta   90.00
_cell.angle_gamma   90.00
#
_symmetry.space_group_name_H-M   'P 1'
#
loop_
_entity.id
_entity.type
_entity.pdbx_description
1 polymer ?
#
loop_
_entity_poly.entity_id
_entity_poly.type
_entity_poly.pdbx_seq_one_letter_code
_entity_poly.pdbx_strand_id
1 'polypeptide(L)' 'MIVRLPHHVSGKWLRDAWFDTGTGVTVKISEGCLIMIAESNEGQELRKEFYYFKQVVKGVKSGISGVLCEV' A
#
# COMPACT_ATOMS: atom_id res chain seq x y z
N MET A 1 3.80 1.58 -13.64
CA MET A 1 3.04 1.47 -14.92
C MET A 1 1.66 2.07 -14.71
N ILE A 2 1.19 2.92 -15.63
CA ILE A 2 -0.13 3.55 -15.59
C ILE A 2 -0.99 2.86 -16.66
N VAL A 3 -2.12 2.27 -16.28
CA VAL A 3 -3.04 1.62 -17.22
C VAL A 3 -4.43 2.25 -17.13
N ARG A 4 -5.00 2.60 -18.29
CA ARG A 4 -6.36 3.10 -18.43
C ARG A 4 -7.32 1.92 -18.57
N LEU A 5 -8.32 1.84 -17.71
CA LEU A 5 -9.25 0.72 -17.70
C LEU A 5 -10.45 0.91 -18.65
N PRO A 6 -10.98 -0.17 -19.23
CA PRO A 6 -12.28 -0.16 -19.90
C PRO A 6 -13.42 -0.05 -18.87
N HIS A 7 -14.61 0.35 -19.34
CA HIS A 7 -15.82 0.49 -18.51
C HIS A 7 -16.28 -0.81 -17.81
N HIS A 8 -15.76 -1.97 -18.21
CA HIS A 8 -16.03 -3.25 -17.58
C HIS A 8 -14.71 -4.02 -17.38
N VAL A 9 -14.21 -4.05 -16.16
CA VAL A 9 -12.93 -4.67 -15.81
C VAL A 9 -13.18 -6.09 -15.30
N SER A 10 -12.68 -7.09 -16.03
CA SER A 10 -12.64 -8.46 -15.55
C SER A 10 -11.29 -8.77 -14.90
N GLY A 11 -11.26 -9.64 -13.89
CA GLY A 11 -10.00 -10.08 -13.28
C GLY A 11 -9.06 -10.81 -14.25
N LYS A 12 -9.58 -11.37 -15.34
CA LYS A 12 -8.76 -11.98 -16.41
C LYS A 12 -7.97 -10.91 -17.17
N TRP A 13 -8.62 -9.80 -17.51
CA TRP A 13 -7.98 -8.67 -18.20
C TRP A 13 -6.85 -8.06 -17.39
N LEU A 14 -6.97 -8.02 -16.06
CA LEU A 14 -5.90 -7.54 -15.17
C LEU A 14 -4.63 -8.38 -15.27
N ARG A 15 -4.76 -9.72 -15.36
CA ARG A 15 -3.60 -10.60 -15.56
C ARG A 15 -2.94 -10.39 -16.91
N ASP A 16 -3.75 -10.22 -17.96
CA ASP A 16 -3.25 -9.95 -19.32
C ASP A 16 -2.51 -8.60 -19.39
N ALA A 17 -2.87 -7.65 -18.52
CA ALA A 17 -2.20 -6.36 -18.35
C ALA A 17 -1.02 -6.39 -17.33
N TRP A 18 -0.53 -7.58 -16.96
CA TRP A 18 0.55 -7.81 -15.98
C TRP A 18 0.29 -7.31 -14.56
N PHE A 19 -0.98 -7.26 -14.14
CA PHE A 19 -1.30 -7.12 -12.72
C PHE A 19 -1.41 -8.51 -12.10
N ASP A 20 -0.34 -8.95 -11.44
CA ASP A 20 -0.32 -10.20 -10.69
C ASP A 20 -1.19 -10.14 -9.42
N THR A 21 -1.79 -11.28 -9.09
CA THR A 21 -2.65 -11.41 -7.91
C THR A 21 -1.80 -11.29 -6.64
N GLY A 22 -2.23 -10.45 -5.68
CA GLY A 22 -1.47 -10.17 -4.47
C GLY A 22 -0.63 -8.88 -4.53
N THR A 23 -0.54 -8.24 -5.69
CA THR A 23 0.08 -6.90 -5.83
C THR A 23 -0.93 -5.82 -5.44
N GLY A 24 -0.58 -4.96 -4.49
CA GLY A 24 -1.39 -3.78 -4.18
C GLY A 24 -1.42 -2.82 -5.36
N VAL A 25 -2.62 -2.37 -5.73
CA VAL A 25 -2.84 -1.44 -6.84
C VAL A 25 -3.53 -0.18 -6.30
N THR A 26 -3.00 0.99 -6.65
CA THR A 26 -3.68 2.26 -6.38
C THR A 26 -4.57 2.59 -7.57
N VAL A 27 -5.86 2.84 -7.32
CA VAL A 27 -6.82 3.23 -8.36
C VAL A 27 -7.15 4.72 -8.20
N LYS A 28 -6.96 5.51 -9.26
CA LYS A 28 -7.41 6.90 -9.35
C LYS A 28 -8.59 6.99 -10.32
N ILE A 29 -9.65 7.69 -9.93
CA ILE A 29 -10.81 7.95 -10.79
C ILE A 29 -10.68 9.37 -11.33
N SER A 30 -10.73 9.54 -12.65
CA SER A 30 -10.68 10.84 -13.33
C SER A 30 -11.64 10.82 -14.49
N GLU A 31 -12.65 11.71 -14.49
CA GLU A 31 -13.59 12.00 -15.60
C GLU A 31 -13.86 10.83 -16.58
N GLY A 32 -14.41 9.73 -16.05
CA GLY A 32 -14.78 8.56 -16.86
C GLY A 32 -13.67 7.53 -17.11
N CYS A 33 -12.50 7.69 -16.51
CA CYS A 33 -11.39 6.74 -16.56
C CYS A 33 -10.97 6.29 -15.17
N LEU A 34 -10.75 4.98 -15.03
CA LEU A 34 -10.01 4.41 -13.90
C LEU A 34 -8.55 4.25 -14.32
N ILE A 35 -7.67 4.82 -13.51
CA ILE A 35 -6.22 4.74 -13.68
C ILE A 35 -5.69 3.81 -12.60
N MET A 36 -5.07 2.69 -13.00
CA MET A 36 -4.40 1.79 -12.06
C MET A 36 -2.90 2.05 -12.07
N ILE A 37 -2.34 2.18 -10.88
CA ILE A 37 -0.91 2.32 -10.62
C ILE A 37 -0.51 1.08 -9.82
N ALA A 38 0.22 0.17 -10.46
CA ALA A 38 0.84 -0.95 -9.77
C ALA A 38 1.86 -0.39 -8.78
N GLU A 39 1.73 -0.78 -7.52
CA GLU A 39 2.73 -0.46 -6.52
C GLU A 39 3.94 -1.37 -6.76
N SER A 40 5.14 -0.79 -6.88
CA SER A 40 6.34 -1.61 -7.01
C SER A 40 6.56 -2.43 -5.74
N ASN A 41 7.17 -3.61 -5.89
CA ASN A 41 7.49 -4.48 -4.77
C ASN A 41 8.34 -3.73 -3.73
N GLU A 42 9.26 -2.87 -4.18
CA GLU A 42 10.05 -1.98 -3.32
C GLU A 42 9.19 -1.02 -2.50
N GLY A 43 8.16 -0.41 -3.11
CA GLY A 43 7.23 0.49 -2.41
C GLY A 43 6.33 -0.21 -1.40
N GLN A 44 6.01 -1.49 -1.63
CA GLN A 44 5.28 -2.34 -0.69
C GLN A 44 6.15 -2.73 0.50
N GLU A 45 7.38 -3.20 0.24
CA GLU A 45 8.32 -3.61 1.28
C GLU A 45 8.75 -2.43 2.16
N LEU A 46 9.07 -1.28 1.55
CA LEU A 46 9.35 -0.05 2.28
C LEU A 46 8.18 0.40 3.17
N ARG A 47 6.93 0.20 2.73
CA ARG A 47 5.76 0.50 3.56
C ARG A 47 5.63 -0.44 4.75
N LYS A 48 5.88 -1.74 4.56
CA LYS A 48 5.89 -2.72 5.65
C LYS A 48 6.98 -2.39 6.66
N GLU A 49 8.18 -2.09 6.19
CA GLU A 49 9.32 -1.73 7.04
C GLU A 49 9.06 -0.44 7.80
N PHE A 50 8.48 0.59 7.15
CA PHE A 50 8.09 1.82 7.80
C PHE A 50 6.97 1.62 8.85
N TYR A 51 6.02 0.73 8.58
CA TYR A 51 4.94 0.41 9.53
C TYR A 51 5.48 -0.33 10.76
N TYR A 52 6.39 -1.28 10.55
CA TYR A 52 7.10 -1.98 11.61
C TYR A 52 7.92 -0.99 12.45
N PHE A 53 8.70 -0.12 11.83
CA PHE A 53 9.46 0.91 12.52
C PHE A 53 8.55 1.86 13.34
N LYS A 54 7.41 2.28 12.79
CA LYS A 54 6.41 3.08 13.52
C LYS A 54 5.88 2.37 14.76
N GLN A 55 5.63 1.06 14.67
CA GLN A 55 5.19 0.24 15.81
C GLN A 55 6.27 0.20 16.90
N VAL A 56 7.53 -0.05 16.50
CA VAL A 56 8.67 -0.09 17.43
C VAL A 56 8.85 1.26 18.14
N VAL A 57 8.83 2.37 17.39
CA VAL A 57 8.95 3.72 17.99
C VAL A 57 7.78 4.04 18.94
N LYS A 58 6.55 3.62 18.60
CA LYS A 58 5.41 3.75 19.51
C LYS A 58 5.59 2.93 20.79
N GLY A 59 6.07 1.69 20.67
CA GLY A 59 6.33 0.82 21.81
C GLY A 59 7.38 1.41 22.75
N VAL A 60 8.49 1.91 22.20
CA VAL A 60 9.55 2.59 22.96
C VAL A 60 9.02 3.84 23.66
N LYS A 61 8.25 4.69 22.96
CA LYS A 61 7.63 5.87 23.56
C LYS A 61 6.69 5.50 24.72
N SER A 62 5.90 4.44 24.55
CA SER A 62 4.99 3.95 25.61
C SER A 62 5.75 3.41 26.81
N GLY A 63 6.85 2.67 26.58
CA GLY A 63 7.70 2.15 27.65
C GLY A 63 8.35 3.26 28.46
N ILE A 64 8.89 4.29 27.79
CA ILE A 64 9.50 5.45 28.47
C ILE A 64 8.45 6.23 29.26
N SER A 65 7.23 6.39 28.72
CA SER A 65 6.13 7.03 29.45
C SER A 65 5.68 6.22 30.67
N GLY A 66 5.75 4.89 30.62
CA GLY A 66 5.44 4.02 31.76
C GLY A 66 6.46 4.20 32.89
N VAL A 67 7.75 4.18 32.54
CA VAL A 67 8.84 4.38 33.52
C VAL A 67 8.77 5.75 34.19
N LEU A 68 8.36 6.80 33.47
CA LEU A 68 8.24 8.15 34.05
C LEU A 68 6.98 8.33 34.94
N CYS A 69 5.97 7.45 34.83
CA CYS A 69 4.79 7.46 35.70
C CYS A 69 5.00 6.69 37.01
N GLU A 70 6.09 5.92 37.13
CA GLU A 70 6.44 5.14 38.33
C GLU A 70 7.46 5.86 39.24
N VAL A 71 7.87 7.10 38.92
CA VAL A 71 8.79 7.93 39.73
C VAL A 71 8.08 9.11 40.37
#